data_AF-A0A3E1EIR1-F1
#
_entry.id   AF-A0A3E1EIR1-F1
#
_cell.length_a   1.000
_cell.length_b   1.000
_cell.length_c   1.000
_cell.angle_alpha   90.00
_cell.angle_beta   90.00
_cell.angle_gamma   90.00
#
_symmetry.space_group_name_H-M   'P 1'
#
loop_
_entity.id
_entity.type
_entity.pdbx_description
1 polymer ?
#
loop_
_entity_poly.entity_id
_entity_poly.type
_entity_poly.pdbx_seq_one_letter_code
_entity_poly.pdbx_strand_id
1 'polypeptide(L)'
;MKYHVSRNGASLGEFSVEEITAMVGAGQLTAADSGWAEGMAEWQPLGELIPGLGLVRVSGVANPYAGPVSRQVAVGGGGEVSVRTVGLLRGTRPWVMLLAVIGAIGAGLMVLGALAMLLLGGAMGAAGAGAGIPGMPAGMMGGIAVIYLVMAGLYVYPIMKLFQFCGAVESLSRTRAQSDLERALNAQRVFWKFIGIMMLAGIVIYVIAIAALVGTGVMAGAAKARSGPVLPGSTYTPP
;
A
#
# COMPACT_ATOMS: atom_id res chain seq x y z
N MET A 1 12.10 50.19 28.59
CA MET A 1 12.99 49.17 27.98
C MET A 1 12.24 48.57 26.81
N LYS A 2 12.87 48.37 25.65
CA LYS A 2 12.22 47.78 24.47
C LYS A 2 12.60 46.30 24.37
N TYR A 3 11.65 45.48 23.94
CA TYR A 3 11.82 44.05 23.76
C TYR A 3 11.51 43.70 22.31
N HIS A 4 12.38 42.92 21.67
CA HIS A 4 12.07 42.29 20.41
C HIS A 4 11.13 41.11 20.65
N VAL A 5 10.07 40.98 19.85
CA VAL A 5 9.08 39.91 20.00
C VAL A 5 9.02 39.05 18.75
N SER A 6 8.99 37.73 18.94
CA SER A 6 8.86 36.73 17.89
C SER A 6 7.74 35.74 18.22
N ARG A 7 6.90 35.44 17.22
CA ARG A 7 5.80 34.48 17.33
C ARG A 7 5.86 33.51 16.16
N ASN A 8 5.86 32.21 16.45
CA ASN A 8 5.94 31.14 15.44
C ASN A 8 7.12 31.28 14.45
N GLY A 9 8.25 31.85 14.90
CA GLY A 9 9.45 32.05 14.09
C GLY A 9 9.44 33.30 13.20
N ALA A 10 8.37 34.11 13.23
CA ALA A 10 8.33 35.42 12.57
C ALA A 10 8.61 36.54 13.58
N SER A 11 9.62 37.37 13.30
CA SER A 11 9.92 38.56 14.10
C SER A 11 8.87 39.64 13.86
N LEU A 12 8.16 40.05 14.91
CA LEU A 12 7.08 41.04 14.87
C LEU A 12 7.61 42.48 15.01
N GLY A 13 8.82 42.64 15.54
CA GLY A 13 9.45 43.95 15.76
C GLY A 13 9.80 44.20 17.23
N GLU A 14 10.10 45.46 17.54
CA GLU A 14 10.41 45.95 18.88
C GLU A 14 9.18 46.59 19.50
N PHE A 15 8.83 46.18 20.72
CA PHE A 15 7.68 46.68 21.46
C PHE A 15 8.07 47.08 22.88
N SER A 16 7.33 48.01 23.47
CA SER A 16 7.43 48.33 24.90
C SER A 16 6.68 47.31 25.76
N VAL A 17 6.94 47.30 27.08
CA VAL A 17 6.26 46.37 28.01
C VAL A 17 4.76 46.62 28.04
N GLU A 18 4.34 47.88 27.95
CA GLU A 18 2.95 48.31 27.94
C GLU A 18 2.24 47.84 26.68
N GLU A 19 2.89 47.95 25.51
CA GLU A 19 2.40 47.45 24.23
C GLU A 19 2.27 45.93 24.25
N ILE A 20 3.28 45.22 24.76
CA ILE A 20 3.24 43.76 24.90
C ILE A 20 2.07 43.34 25.81
N THR A 21 1.87 44.04 26.94
CA THR A 21 0.77 43.74 27.87
C THR A 21 -0.59 43.99 27.22
N ALA A 22 -0.73 45.06 26.44
CA ALA A 22 -1.94 45.35 25.67
C ALA A 22 -2.19 44.30 24.57
N MET A 23 -1.15 43.85 23.87
CA MET A 23 -1.24 42.81 22.85
C MET A 23 -1.58 41.43 23.44
N VAL A 24 -1.09 41.11 24.65
CA VAL A 24 -1.50 39.90 25.38
C VAL A 24 -2.95 40.01 25.84
N GLY A 25 -3.37 41.17 26.35
CA GLY A 25 -4.77 41.44 26.69
C GLY A 25 -5.72 41.35 25.50
N ALA A 26 -5.25 41.72 24.30
CA ALA A 26 -5.98 41.61 23.04
C ALA A 26 -5.93 40.19 22.41
N GLY A 27 -5.22 39.23 23.02
CA GLY A 27 -5.03 37.86 22.51
C GLY A 27 -4.09 37.76 21.29
N GLN A 28 -3.45 38.86 20.91
CA GLN A 28 -2.49 38.93 19.79
C GLN A 28 -1.11 38.38 20.16
N LEU A 29 -0.77 38.32 21.45
CA LEU A 29 0.41 37.68 22.01
C LEU A 29 0.00 36.78 23.18
N THR A 30 0.88 35.85 23.55
CA THR A 30 0.75 34.94 24.68
C THR A 30 2.03 34.98 25.50
N ALA A 31 1.95 34.62 26.78
CA ALA A 31 3.13 34.54 27.65
C ALA A 31 4.20 33.52 27.17
N ALA A 32 3.83 32.64 26.23
CA ALA A 32 4.73 31.65 25.62
C ALA A 32 5.46 32.16 24.37
N ASP A 33 5.10 33.33 23.84
CA ASP A 33 5.81 33.93 22.70
C ASP A 33 7.23 34.35 23.13
N SER A 34 8.17 34.36 22.19
CA SER A 34 9.58 34.61 22.48
C SER A 34 9.87 36.11 22.51
N GLY A 35 10.51 36.56 23.57
CA GLY A 35 11.05 37.91 23.71
C GLY A 35 12.56 37.92 23.84
N TRP A 36 13.18 39.02 23.44
CA TRP A 36 14.60 39.26 23.66
C TRP A 36 14.85 40.74 23.95
N ALA A 37 15.73 41.02 24.89
CA ALA A 37 16.17 42.37 25.24
C ALA A 37 17.67 42.53 24.99
N GLU A 38 18.09 43.76 24.74
CA GLU A 38 19.48 44.11 24.50
C GLU A 38 20.38 43.65 25.67
N GLY A 39 21.33 42.75 25.38
CA GLY A 39 22.23 42.16 26.37
C GLY A 39 21.88 40.73 26.83
N MET A 40 20.81 40.12 26.32
CA MET A 40 20.49 38.71 26.60
C MET A 40 21.22 37.74 25.69
N ALA A 41 21.71 36.63 26.25
CA ALA A 41 22.42 35.60 25.49
C ALA A 41 21.49 34.78 24.58
N GLU A 42 20.23 34.58 24.98
CA GLU A 42 19.24 33.79 24.25
C GLU A 42 17.83 34.40 24.37
N TRP A 43 16.94 34.02 23.46
CA TRP A 43 15.52 34.38 23.49
C TRP A 43 14.82 33.65 24.64
N GLN A 44 14.01 34.37 25.41
CA GLN A 44 13.26 33.82 26.54
C GLN A 44 11.76 34.07 26.39
N PRO A 45 10.88 33.24 26.99
CA PRO A 45 9.44 33.47 26.97
C PRO A 45 9.06 34.83 27.56
N LEU A 46 8.11 35.53 26.95
CA LEU A 46 7.64 36.84 27.43
C LEU A 46 7.12 36.78 28.88
N GLY A 47 6.52 35.65 29.27
CA GLY A 47 6.05 35.42 30.64
C GLY A 47 7.16 35.36 31.69
N GLU A 48 8.39 35.04 31.29
CA GLU A 48 9.57 35.06 32.16
C GLU A 48 10.22 36.44 32.19
N LEU A 49 10.18 37.15 31.06
CA LEU A 49 10.77 38.49 30.89
C LEU A 49 9.97 39.61 31.57
N ILE A 50 8.64 39.50 31.57
CA ILE A 50 7.74 40.52 32.10
C ILE A 50 6.92 39.91 33.25
N PRO A 51 7.33 40.20 34.50
CA PRO A 51 6.60 39.77 35.69
C PRO A 51 5.16 40.31 35.64
N GLY A 52 4.18 39.40 35.60
CA GLY A 52 2.75 39.75 35.56
C GLY A 52 1.99 39.25 34.32
N LEU A 53 2.67 38.86 33.25
CA LEU A 53 2.03 38.29 32.05
C LEU A 53 1.48 36.85 32.25
N GLY A 54 1.90 36.16 33.32
CA GLY A 54 1.63 34.73 33.55
C GLY A 54 0.40 34.36 34.38
N LEU A 55 -0.48 35.31 34.77
CA LEU A 55 -1.55 35.03 35.75
C LEU A 55 -2.96 34.81 35.20
N VAL A 56 -3.18 34.80 33.88
CA VAL A 56 -4.47 34.34 33.33
C VAL A 56 -4.47 32.81 33.24
N ARG A 57 -4.61 32.15 34.39
CA ARG A 57 -5.04 30.74 34.40
C ARG A 57 -6.54 30.74 34.11
N VAL A 58 -6.96 30.19 32.98
CA VAL A 58 -8.35 29.75 32.81
C VAL A 58 -8.61 28.74 33.93
N SER A 59 -9.41 29.12 34.92
CA SER A 59 -9.80 28.29 36.05
C SER A 59 -10.63 27.11 35.58
N GLY A 60 -9.99 26.08 35.04
CA GLY A 60 -10.53 24.73 35.05
C GLY A 60 -10.32 24.19 36.46
N VAL A 61 -11.39 23.76 37.14
CA VAL A 61 -11.30 23.02 38.40
C VAL A 61 -10.31 21.86 38.21
N ALA A 62 -9.12 21.98 38.78
CA ALA A 62 -8.08 20.96 38.68
C ALA A 62 -8.52 19.76 39.52
N ASN A 63 -8.83 18.64 38.89
CA ASN A 63 -9.10 17.38 39.58
C ASN A 63 -7.82 16.92 40.30
N PRO A 64 -7.80 16.85 41.64
CA PRO A 64 -6.61 16.45 42.41
C PRO A 64 -6.18 14.99 42.18
N TYR A 65 -7.01 14.17 41.52
CA TYR A 65 -6.74 12.77 41.20
C TYR A 65 -6.40 12.52 39.73
N ALA A 66 -6.11 13.56 38.94
CA ALA A 66 -5.62 13.36 37.58
C ALA A 66 -4.21 12.75 37.62
N GLY A 67 -4.07 11.53 37.08
CA GLY A 67 -2.75 10.95 36.80
C GLY A 67 -1.92 11.87 35.88
N PRO A 68 -0.60 11.64 35.74
CA PRO A 68 0.28 12.53 34.99
C PRO A 68 -0.31 12.79 33.61
N VAL A 69 -0.76 14.03 33.39
CA VAL A 69 -1.32 14.45 32.11
C VAL A 69 -0.17 14.34 31.13
N SER A 70 -0.17 13.30 30.31
CA SER A 70 0.75 13.19 29.19
C SER A 70 0.62 14.49 28.44
N ARG A 71 1.69 15.29 28.40
CA ARG A 71 1.76 16.53 27.64
C ARG A 71 1.46 16.15 26.19
N GLN A 72 0.20 16.27 25.79
CA GLN A 72 -0.18 16.19 24.40
C GLN A 72 0.42 17.43 23.77
N VAL A 73 1.64 17.28 23.25
CA VAL A 73 2.18 18.22 22.28
C VAL A 73 1.16 18.20 21.15
N ALA A 74 0.35 19.24 21.08
CA ALA A 74 -0.49 19.52 19.93
C ALA A 74 0.46 19.77 18.75
N VAL A 75 0.89 18.69 18.10
CA VAL A 75 1.48 18.75 16.76
C VAL A 75 0.39 19.35 15.89
N GLY A 76 0.64 20.55 15.37
CA GLY A 76 -0.39 21.41 14.81
C GLY A 76 -1.23 20.79 13.68
N GLY A 77 -2.47 21.28 13.59
CA GLY A 77 -3.23 21.38 12.36
C GLY A 77 -4.25 20.26 12.12
N GLY A 78 -5.51 20.50 12.48
CA GLY A 78 -6.62 19.62 12.17
C GLY A 78 -6.79 19.40 10.67
N GLY A 79 -6.93 18.13 10.27
CA GLY A 79 -7.43 17.71 8.94
C GLY A 79 -6.46 17.77 7.76
N GLU A 80 -5.36 18.52 7.84
CA GLU A 80 -4.38 18.62 6.74
C GLU A 80 -3.18 17.70 6.93
N VAL A 81 -2.78 17.04 5.86
CA VAL A 81 -1.68 16.07 5.84
C VAL A 81 -0.34 16.78 5.69
N SER A 82 0.66 16.34 6.46
CA SER A 82 1.99 16.95 6.43
C SER A 82 2.62 16.94 5.04
N VAL A 83 3.30 18.04 4.68
CA VAL A 83 3.97 18.19 3.37
C VAL A 83 5.01 17.10 3.12
N ARG A 84 5.70 16.68 4.19
CA ARG A 84 6.68 15.59 4.14
C ARG A 84 6.03 14.27 3.77
N THR A 85 4.88 13.94 4.38
CA THR A 85 4.11 12.72 4.07
C THR A 85 3.67 12.72 2.61
N VAL A 86 3.15 13.86 2.12
CA VAL A 86 2.75 14.01 0.71
C VAL A 86 3.96 13.82 -0.22
N GLY A 87 5.11 14.38 0.12
CA GLY A 87 6.36 14.22 -0.65
C GLY A 87 6.79 12.76 -0.76
N LEU A 88 6.73 11.99 0.33
CA LEU A 88 7.05 10.56 0.34
C LEU A 88 6.11 9.75 -0.56
N LEU A 89 4.80 9.95 -0.41
CA LEU A 89 3.81 9.24 -1.23
C LEU A 89 3.94 9.60 -2.71
N ARG A 90 4.13 10.87 -3.03
CA ARG A 90 4.34 11.34 -4.39
C ARG A 90 5.58 10.72 -5.04
N GLY A 91 6.65 10.49 -4.28
CA GLY A 91 7.85 9.80 -4.75
C GLY A 91 7.59 8.35 -5.21
N THR A 92 6.57 7.69 -4.65
CA THR A 92 6.21 6.31 -5.03
C THR A 92 5.29 6.23 -6.25
N ARG A 93 4.55 7.29 -6.57
CA ARG A 93 3.55 7.33 -7.65
C ARG A 93 4.08 6.87 -9.02
N PRO A 94 5.23 7.36 -9.55
CA PRO A 94 5.68 6.94 -10.88
C PRO A 94 6.03 5.45 -10.94
N TRP A 95 6.61 4.89 -9.87
CA TRP A 95 6.94 3.46 -9.78
C TRP A 95 5.69 2.59 -9.71
N VAL A 96 4.70 2.99 -8.90
CA VAL A 96 3.43 2.27 -8.81
C VAL A 96 2.66 2.37 -10.12
N MET A 97 2.71 3.51 -10.80
CA MET A 97 2.09 3.69 -12.12
C MET A 97 2.74 2.81 -13.19
N LEU A 98 4.07 2.71 -13.20
CA LEU A 98 4.80 1.80 -14.09
C LEU A 98 4.34 0.34 -13.88
N LEU A 99 4.28 -0.12 -12.62
CA LEU A 99 3.83 -1.47 -12.29
C LEU A 99 2.37 -1.72 -12.69
N ALA A 100 1.50 -0.73 -12.49
CA ALA A 100 0.10 -0.81 -12.90
C ALA A 100 -0.05 -0.94 -14.42
N VAL A 101 0.72 -0.16 -15.19
CA VAL A 101 0.70 -0.20 -16.66
C VAL A 101 1.25 -1.53 -17.18
N ILE A 102 2.40 -1.99 -16.67
CA ILE A 102 2.97 -3.29 -17.06
C ILE A 102 2.00 -4.43 -16.72
N GLY A 103 1.41 -4.39 -15.53
CA GLY A 103 0.40 -5.36 -15.12
C GLY A 103 -0.83 -5.35 -16.05
N ALA A 104 -1.34 -4.17 -16.41
CA ALA A 104 -2.47 -4.03 -17.31
C ALA A 104 -2.16 -4.57 -18.72
N ILE A 105 -0.98 -4.26 -19.26
CA ILE A 105 -0.52 -4.80 -20.54
C ILE A 105 -0.40 -6.33 -20.45
N GLY A 106 0.23 -6.85 -19.39
CA GLY A 106 0.34 -8.28 -19.15
C GLY A 106 -1.00 -9.00 -19.10
N ALA A 107 -1.98 -8.44 -18.38
CA ALA A 107 -3.34 -8.96 -18.33
C ALA A 107 -4.04 -8.90 -19.70
N GLY A 108 -3.87 -7.80 -20.45
CA GLY A 108 -4.40 -7.68 -21.82
C GLY A 108 -3.81 -8.71 -22.78
N LEU A 109 -2.49 -8.91 -22.74
CA LEU A 109 -1.81 -9.94 -23.53
C LEU A 109 -2.22 -11.35 -23.12
N MET A 110 -2.47 -11.61 -21.83
CA MET A 110 -3.02 -12.90 -21.38
C MET A 110 -4.39 -13.18 -21.99
N VAL A 111 -5.28 -12.19 -22.02
CA VAL A 111 -6.60 -12.33 -22.65
C VAL A 111 -6.46 -12.58 -24.14
N LEU A 112 -5.63 -11.79 -24.84
CA LEU A 112 -5.39 -11.97 -26.27
C LEU A 112 -4.79 -13.36 -26.58
N GLY A 113 -3.83 -13.80 -25.77
CA GLY A 113 -3.23 -15.13 -25.88
C GLY A 113 -4.25 -16.25 -25.68
N ALA A 114 -5.12 -16.13 -24.67
CA ALA A 114 -6.18 -17.10 -24.44
C ALA A 114 -7.19 -17.16 -25.59
N LEU A 115 -7.62 -16.01 -26.11
CA LEU A 115 -8.51 -15.94 -27.26
C LEU A 115 -7.85 -16.54 -28.51
N ALA A 116 -6.58 -16.22 -28.76
CA ALA A 116 -5.83 -16.81 -29.86
C ALA A 116 -5.74 -18.34 -29.73
N MET A 117 -5.46 -18.86 -28.52
CA MET A 117 -5.43 -20.29 -28.25
C MET A 117 -6.79 -20.97 -28.47
N LEU A 118 -7.90 -20.34 -28.04
CA LEU A 118 -9.24 -20.88 -28.28
C LEU A 118 -9.60 -20.91 -29.76
N LEU A 119 -9.33 -19.82 -30.49
CA LEU A 119 -9.68 -19.69 -31.90
C LEU A 119 -8.82 -20.60 -32.78
N LEU A 120 -7.49 -20.55 -32.64
CA LEU A 120 -6.59 -21.40 -33.43
C LEU A 120 -6.71 -22.87 -33.01
N GLY A 121 -6.76 -23.16 -31.71
CA GLY A 121 -6.90 -24.52 -31.20
C GLY A 121 -8.21 -25.17 -31.64
N GLY A 122 -9.31 -24.43 -31.62
CA GLY A 122 -10.62 -24.90 -32.10
C GLY A 122 -10.64 -25.16 -33.61
N ALA A 123 -10.10 -24.25 -34.42
CA ALA A 123 -10.04 -24.41 -35.87
C ALA A 123 -9.15 -25.60 -36.30
N MET A 124 -8.00 -25.79 -35.66
CA MET A 124 -7.10 -26.90 -35.98
C MET A 124 -7.65 -28.24 -35.49
N GLY A 125 -8.28 -28.27 -34.31
CA GLY A 125 -9.00 -29.44 -33.81
C GLY A 125 -10.14 -29.88 -34.75
N ALA A 126 -10.91 -28.93 -35.28
CA ALA A 126 -11.99 -29.21 -36.24
C ALA A 126 -11.48 -29.69 -37.61
N ALA A 127 -10.31 -29.21 -38.05
CA ALA A 127 -9.71 -29.61 -39.32
C ALA A 127 -9.03 -30.99 -39.27
N GLY A 128 -9.00 -31.68 -38.11
CA GLY A 128 -8.23 -32.91 -37.92
C GLY A 128 -6.71 -32.69 -38.08
N ALA A 129 -6.28 -31.44 -38.22
CA ALA A 129 -4.89 -31.07 -38.29
C ALA A 129 -4.36 -31.15 -36.87
N GLY A 130 -3.54 -32.17 -36.59
CA GLY A 130 -2.78 -32.32 -35.34
C GLY A 130 -1.73 -31.23 -35.13
N ALA A 131 -2.06 -29.99 -35.44
CA ALA A 131 -1.25 -28.80 -35.31
C ALA A 131 -1.42 -28.14 -33.93
N GLY A 132 -1.51 -28.98 -32.91
CA GLY A 132 -1.07 -28.62 -31.57
C GLY A 132 0.45 -28.76 -31.48
N ILE A 133 1.04 -28.27 -30.40
CA ILE A 133 2.42 -28.63 -30.06
C ILE A 133 2.50 -30.17 -30.04
N PRO A 134 3.45 -30.80 -30.78
CA PRO A 134 3.59 -32.25 -30.81
C PRO A 134 3.64 -32.82 -29.38
N GLY A 135 2.72 -33.73 -29.05
CA GLY A 135 2.60 -34.33 -27.72
C GLY A 135 1.59 -33.68 -26.76
N MET A 136 0.89 -32.60 -27.13
CA MET A 136 -0.23 -32.06 -26.34
C MET A 136 -1.61 -32.46 -26.90
N PRO A 137 -2.50 -33.09 -26.10
CA PRO A 137 -3.85 -33.40 -26.53
C PRO A 137 -4.69 -32.12 -26.72
N ALA A 138 -5.54 -32.08 -27.75
CA ALA A 138 -6.30 -30.89 -28.15
C ALA A 138 -7.13 -30.26 -27.01
N GLY A 139 -7.72 -31.08 -26.13
CA GLY A 139 -8.48 -30.60 -24.97
C GLY A 139 -7.64 -29.84 -23.92
N MET A 140 -6.33 -30.08 -23.87
CA MET A 140 -5.42 -29.41 -22.94
C MET A 140 -5.20 -27.94 -23.32
N MET A 141 -5.14 -27.61 -24.61
CA MET A 141 -4.97 -26.23 -25.08
C MET A 141 -6.18 -25.35 -24.71
N GLY A 142 -7.40 -25.89 -24.85
CA GLY A 142 -8.62 -25.21 -24.39
C GLY A 142 -8.62 -24.99 -22.88
N GLY A 143 -8.18 -25.99 -22.10
CA GLY A 143 -8.03 -25.86 -20.65
C GLY A 143 -7.04 -24.76 -20.23
N ILE A 144 -5.88 -24.70 -20.89
CA ILE A 144 -4.86 -23.65 -20.65
C ILE A 144 -5.43 -22.26 -20.95
N ALA A 145 -6.18 -22.11 -22.06
CA ALA A 145 -6.79 -20.83 -22.40
C ALA A 145 -7.81 -20.36 -21.35
N VAL A 146 -8.65 -21.26 -20.83
CA VAL A 146 -9.59 -20.94 -19.73
C VAL A 146 -8.84 -20.51 -18.47
N ILE A 147 -7.75 -21.21 -18.13
CA ILE A 147 -6.89 -20.84 -16.99
C ILE A 147 -6.31 -19.43 -17.17
N TYR A 148 -5.83 -19.10 -18.37
CA TYR A 148 -5.29 -17.76 -18.67
C TYR A 148 -6.35 -16.66 -18.52
N LEU A 149 -7.60 -16.91 -18.92
CA LEU A 149 -8.70 -15.96 -18.72
C LEU A 149 -9.03 -15.76 -17.23
N VAL A 150 -9.08 -16.84 -16.45
CA VAL A 150 -9.29 -16.76 -15.00
C VAL A 150 -8.16 -15.99 -14.33
N MET A 151 -6.91 -16.28 -14.69
CA MET A 151 -5.72 -15.58 -14.18
C MET A 151 -5.71 -14.10 -14.57
N ALA A 152 -6.08 -13.78 -15.81
CA ALA A 152 -6.19 -12.40 -16.24
C ALA A 152 -7.24 -11.64 -15.40
N GLY A 153 -8.43 -12.23 -15.21
CA GLY A 153 -9.47 -11.65 -14.34
C GLY A 153 -9.01 -11.47 -12.89
N LEU A 154 -8.26 -12.44 -12.36
CA LEU A 154 -7.68 -12.37 -11.02
C LEU A 154 -6.68 -11.21 -10.88
N TYR A 155 -5.84 -10.96 -11.90
CA TYR A 155 -4.86 -9.87 -11.89
C TYR A 155 -5.46 -8.48 -12.12
N VAL A 156 -6.64 -8.37 -12.73
CA VAL A 156 -7.31 -7.06 -12.91
C VAL A 156 -7.53 -6.36 -11.57
N TYR A 157 -7.95 -7.09 -10.53
CA TYR A 157 -8.26 -6.50 -9.22
C TYR A 157 -7.07 -5.76 -8.56
N PRO A 158 -5.88 -6.36 -8.37
CA PRO A 158 -4.74 -5.66 -7.78
C PRO A 158 -4.24 -4.52 -8.67
N ILE A 159 -4.31 -4.65 -10.00
CA ILE A 159 -3.97 -3.58 -10.95
C ILE A 159 -4.87 -2.35 -10.73
N MET A 160 -6.18 -2.56 -10.59
CA MET A 160 -7.13 -1.48 -10.29
C MET A 160 -6.80 -0.75 -8.98
N LYS A 161 -6.26 -1.47 -7.97
CA LYS A 161 -5.86 -0.87 -6.70
C LYS A 161 -4.59 -0.03 -6.82
N LEU A 162 -3.65 -0.40 -7.69
CA LEU A 162 -2.49 0.43 -7.99
C LEU A 162 -2.90 1.75 -8.68
N PHE A 163 -3.84 1.69 -9.63
CA PHE A 163 -4.39 2.92 -10.23
C PHE A 163 -5.15 3.80 -9.23
N GLN A 164 -5.96 3.20 -8.34
CA GLN A 164 -6.64 3.93 -7.26
C GLN A 164 -5.65 4.62 -6.33
N PHE A 165 -4.55 3.97 -5.97
CA PHE A 165 -3.48 4.57 -5.18
C PHE A 165 -2.84 5.77 -5.89
N CYS A 166 -2.46 5.61 -7.17
CA CYS A 166 -1.86 6.70 -7.95
C CYS A 166 -2.78 7.92 -8.08
N GLY A 167 -4.08 7.70 -8.27
CA GLY A 167 -5.09 8.77 -8.30
C GLY A 167 -5.26 9.45 -6.95
N ALA A 168 -5.34 8.67 -5.86
CA ALA A 168 -5.47 9.22 -4.51
C ALA A 168 -4.25 10.07 -4.10
N VAL A 169 -3.02 9.64 -4.45
CA VAL A 169 -1.80 10.40 -4.18
C VAL A 169 -1.74 11.70 -5.01
N GLU A 170 -2.30 11.69 -6.22
CA GLU A 170 -2.42 12.90 -7.03
C GLU A 170 -3.39 13.90 -6.41
N SER A 171 -4.59 13.46 -6.01
CA SER A 171 -5.56 14.29 -5.31
C SER A 171 -4.98 14.84 -4.01
N LEU A 172 -4.35 13.99 -3.20
CA LEU A 172 -3.67 14.37 -1.96
C LEU A 172 -2.59 15.43 -2.19
N SER A 173 -1.88 15.39 -3.32
CA SER A 173 -0.86 16.38 -3.66
C SER A 173 -1.45 17.76 -3.97
N ARG A 174 -2.72 17.82 -4.38
CA ARG A 174 -3.44 19.06 -4.68
C ARG A 174 -4.21 19.59 -3.47
N THR A 175 -4.87 18.71 -2.71
CA THR A 175 -5.82 19.06 -1.64
C THR A 175 -5.22 19.01 -0.24
N ARG A 176 -4.17 18.20 -0.02
CA ARG A 176 -3.62 17.85 1.31
C ARG A 176 -4.66 17.34 2.31
N ALA A 177 -5.82 16.90 1.84
CA ALA A 177 -6.91 16.45 2.69
C ALA A 177 -6.61 15.08 3.32
N GLN A 178 -6.94 14.91 4.60
CA GLN A 178 -6.82 13.62 5.29
C GLN A 178 -7.62 12.50 4.60
N SER A 179 -8.79 12.81 4.02
CA SER A 179 -9.62 11.85 3.30
C SER A 179 -8.92 11.24 2.08
N ASP A 180 -8.08 11.99 1.38
CA ASP A 180 -7.32 11.49 0.23
C ASP A 180 -6.13 10.61 0.68
N LEU A 181 -5.54 10.91 1.85
CA LEU A 181 -4.55 10.03 2.48
C LEU A 181 -5.18 8.69 2.89
N GLU A 182 -6.36 8.71 3.51
CA GLU A 182 -7.09 7.50 3.89
C GLU A 182 -7.42 6.64 2.66
N ARG A 183 -7.83 7.27 1.55
CA ARG A 183 -8.05 6.57 0.27
C ARG A 183 -6.78 5.89 -0.24
N ALA A 184 -5.64 6.59 -0.22
CA ALA A 184 -4.36 6.02 -0.65
C ALA A 184 -3.94 4.83 0.24
N LEU A 185 -4.03 4.98 1.57
CA LEU A 185 -3.67 3.92 2.52
C LEU A 185 -4.62 2.71 2.42
N ASN A 186 -5.92 2.96 2.20
CA ASN A 186 -6.88 1.88 2.00
C ASN A 186 -6.60 1.11 0.70
N ALA A 187 -6.22 1.80 -0.39
CA ALA A 187 -5.81 1.13 -1.62
C ALA A 187 -4.61 0.21 -1.41
N GLN A 188 -3.59 0.67 -0.66
CA GLN A 188 -2.44 -0.17 -0.27
C GLN A 188 -2.84 -1.36 0.60
N ARG A 189 -3.65 -1.15 1.64
CA ARG A 189 -4.14 -2.22 2.52
C ARG A 189 -4.85 -3.31 1.72
N VAL A 190 -5.78 -2.91 0.86
CA VAL A 190 -6.58 -3.83 0.05
C VAL A 190 -5.71 -4.57 -0.97
N PHE A 191 -4.75 -3.88 -1.59
CA PHE A 191 -3.77 -4.51 -2.48
C PHE A 191 -2.98 -5.61 -1.76
N TRP A 192 -2.34 -5.31 -0.63
CA TRP A 192 -1.54 -6.29 0.10
C TRP A 192 -2.36 -7.46 0.64
N LYS A 193 -3.58 -7.20 1.12
CA LYS A 193 -4.51 -8.25 1.53
C LYS A 193 -4.81 -9.20 0.37
N PHE A 194 -5.07 -8.65 -0.81
CA PHE A 194 -5.34 -9.45 -2.00
C PHE A 194 -4.12 -10.28 -2.43
N ILE A 195 -2.93 -9.66 -2.52
CA ILE A 195 -1.70 -10.36 -2.89
C ILE A 195 -1.39 -11.49 -1.89
N GLY A 196 -1.56 -11.25 -0.59
CA GLY A 196 -1.37 -12.28 0.44
C GLY A 196 -2.33 -13.46 0.29
N ILE A 197 -3.62 -13.20 0.05
CA ILE A 197 -4.62 -14.26 -0.19
C ILE A 197 -4.30 -15.03 -1.47
N MET A 198 -3.96 -14.32 -2.55
CA MET A 198 -3.60 -14.93 -3.83
C MET A 198 -2.36 -15.82 -3.71
N MET A 199 -1.33 -15.36 -3.00
CA MET A 199 -0.12 -16.12 -2.74
C MET A 199 -0.42 -17.38 -1.91
N LEU A 200 -1.22 -17.26 -0.86
CA LEU A 200 -1.64 -18.39 -0.04
C LEU A 200 -2.42 -19.43 -0.87
N ALA A 201 -3.36 -18.98 -1.70
CA ALA A 201 -4.09 -19.85 -2.61
C ALA A 201 -3.14 -20.57 -3.59
N GLY A 202 -2.16 -19.86 -4.15
CA GLY A 202 -1.13 -20.43 -5.02
C GLY A 202 -0.29 -21.51 -4.32
N ILE A 203 0.11 -21.26 -3.07
CA ILE A 203 0.85 -22.25 -2.25
C ILE A 203 0.01 -23.51 -2.03
N VAL A 204 -1.27 -23.38 -1.67
CA VAL A 204 -2.17 -24.53 -1.47
C VAL A 204 -2.29 -25.35 -2.76
N ILE A 205 -2.53 -24.69 -3.90
CA ILE A 205 -2.61 -25.35 -5.21
C ILE A 205 -1.30 -26.07 -5.54
N TYR A 206 -0.16 -25.43 -5.30
CA TYR A 206 1.16 -26.00 -5.57
C TYR A 206 1.45 -27.26 -4.72
N VAL A 207 1.11 -27.23 -3.43
CA VAL A 207 1.25 -28.40 -2.54
C VAL A 207 0.36 -29.55 -3.02
N ILE A 208 -0.89 -29.27 -3.40
CA ILE A 208 -1.80 -30.29 -3.96
C ILE A 208 -1.24 -30.87 -5.26
N ALA A 209 -0.70 -30.03 -6.15
CA ALA A 209 -0.11 -30.47 -7.40
C ALA A 209 1.11 -31.40 -7.19
N ILE A 210 1.98 -31.09 -6.22
CA ILE A 210 3.09 -31.97 -5.83
C ILE A 210 2.57 -33.29 -5.29
N ALA A 211 1.59 -33.27 -4.39
CA ALA A 211 1.01 -34.49 -3.83
C ALA A 211 0.39 -35.39 -4.92
N ALA A 212 -0.30 -34.80 -5.89
CA ALA A 212 -0.85 -35.51 -7.04
C ALA A 212 0.24 -36.11 -7.95
N LEU A 213 1.32 -35.38 -8.20
CA LEU A 213 2.44 -35.85 -9.02
C LEU A 213 3.18 -37.03 -8.35
N VAL A 214 3.43 -36.95 -7.05
CA VAL A 214 4.03 -38.05 -6.28
C VAL A 214 3.10 -39.26 -6.27
N GLY A 215 1.80 -39.06 -6.06
CA GLY A 215 0.80 -40.14 -6.06
C GLY A 215 0.73 -40.89 -7.39
N THR A 216 0.71 -40.18 -8.52
CA THR A 216 0.71 -40.80 -9.86
C THR A 216 2.02 -41.53 -10.15
N GLY A 217 3.17 -40.97 -9.74
CA GLY A 217 4.47 -41.63 -9.87
C GLY A 217 4.58 -42.93 -9.08
N VAL A 218 4.09 -42.95 -7.84
CA VAL A 218 4.07 -44.16 -6.99
C VAL A 218 3.16 -45.25 -7.59
N MET A 219 1.97 -44.85 -8.08
CA MET A 219 1.03 -45.78 -8.73
C MET A 219 1.59 -46.37 -10.02
N ALA A 220 2.24 -45.55 -10.86
CA ALA A 220 2.87 -46.00 -12.09
C ALA A 220 4.07 -46.93 -11.83
N GLY A 221 4.88 -46.63 -10.81
CA GLY A 221 5.97 -47.48 -10.36
C GLY A 221 5.49 -48.84 -9.86
N ALA A 222 4.41 -48.86 -9.06
CA ALA A 222 3.79 -50.08 -8.57
C ALA A 222 3.18 -50.93 -9.69
N ALA A 223 2.58 -50.31 -10.72
CA ALA A 223 2.07 -51.02 -11.89
C ALA A 223 3.20 -51.67 -12.70
N LYS A 224 4.29 -50.95 -12.95
CA LYS A 224 5.48 -51.47 -13.65
C LYS A 224 6.17 -52.61 -12.89
N ALA A 225 6.23 -52.54 -11.56
CA ALA A 225 6.76 -53.61 -10.72
C ALA A 225 5.90 -54.88 -10.79
N ARG A 226 4.57 -54.74 -10.95
CA ARG A 226 3.63 -55.86 -11.04
C ARG A 226 3.66 -56.56 -12.41
N SER A 227 4.06 -55.88 -13.48
CA SER A 227 4.08 -56.46 -14.83
C SER A 227 5.25 -57.43 -15.10
N GLY A 228 6.31 -57.46 -14.27
CA GLY A 228 7.44 -58.39 -14.39
C GLY A 228 8.20 -58.34 -15.73
N PRO A 229 9.42 -58.88 -15.83
CA PRO A 229 10.06 -59.11 -17.11
C PRO A 229 9.35 -60.27 -17.84
N VAL A 230 8.83 -60.02 -19.04
CA VAL A 230 8.35 -61.10 -19.93
C VAL A 230 9.58 -61.93 -20.32
N LEU A 231 9.68 -63.14 -19.74
CA LEU A 231 10.76 -64.06 -20.08
C LEU A 231 10.64 -64.42 -21.57
N PRO A 232 11.68 -64.21 -22.39
CA PRO A 232 11.65 -64.62 -23.78
C PRO A 232 11.59 -66.16 -23.84
N GLY A 233 10.44 -66.71 -24.25
CA GLY A 233 10.27 -68.15 -24.48
C GLY A 233 9.01 -68.82 -23.96
N SER A 234 8.04 -68.12 -23.37
CA SER A 234 6.76 -68.76 -22.98
C SER A 234 5.78 -68.85 -24.16
N THR A 235 5.99 -69.83 -25.04
CA THR A 235 4.94 -70.25 -25.98
C THR A 235 3.87 -71.02 -25.21
N TYR A 236 2.76 -70.34 -24.91
CA TYR A 236 1.54 -70.98 -24.43
C TYR A 236 0.80 -71.60 -25.63
N THR A 237 0.86 -72.92 -25.77
CA THR A 237 0.00 -73.70 -26.69
C THR A 237 -1.24 -74.17 -25.93
N PRO A 238 -2.44 -73.59 -26.16
CA PRO A 238 -3.67 -74.14 -25.60
C PRO A 238 -4.03 -75.50 -26.24
N PRO A 239 -4.75 -76.37 -25.51
CA PRO A 239 -5.20 -77.68 -26.02
C PRO A 239 -6.28 -77.57 -27.09
#